data_AF-A0A815TGF0-F1
#
_entry.id   AF-A0A815TGF0-F1
#
_cell.length_a   1.000
_cell.length_b   1.000
_cell.length_c   1.000
_cell.angle_alpha   90.00
_cell.angle_beta   90.00
_cell.angle_gamma   90.00
#
_symmetry.space_group_name_H-M   'P 1'
#
loop_
_entity.id
_entity.type
_entity.pdbx_description
1 polymer ?
#
loop_
_entity_poly.entity_id
_entity_poly.type
_entity_poly.pdbx_seq_one_letter_code
_entity_poly.pdbx_strand_id
1 'polypeptide(L)' 'LNYKMGSRRIGDIDQIWADVHKAEKDLNWKAELDLKAMLTSAWSWEKRINKQAT' A
#
# COMPACT_ATOMS: atom_id res chain seq x y z
N LEU A 1 -0.48 19.05 7.39
CA LEU A 1 0.34 17.84 7.13
C LEU A 1 1.73 18.10 7.70
N ASN A 2 2.17 17.34 8.69
CA ASN A 2 3.44 17.61 9.39
C ASN A 2 4.50 16.57 9.02
N TYR A 3 4.74 16.36 7.71
CA TYR A 3 5.81 15.48 7.26
C TYR A 3 7.11 16.28 7.07
N LYS A 4 8.24 15.60 7.20
CA LYS A 4 9.58 16.16 6.96
C LYS A 4 10.35 15.21 6.05
N MET A 5 11.12 15.76 5.13
CA MET A 5 12.03 14.96 4.31
C MET A 5 13.19 14.49 5.18
N GLY A 6 13.35 13.17 5.30
CA GLY A 6 14.46 12.54 6.02
C GLY A 6 15.57 12.06 5.08
N SER A 7 16.66 11.56 5.66
CA SER A 7 17.70 10.86 4.90
C SER A 7 17.17 9.56 4.29
N ARG A 8 17.78 9.11 3.19
CA ARG A 8 17.51 7.80 2.61
C ARG A 8 17.79 6.70 3.64
N ARG A 9 16.88 5.74 3.78
CA ARG A 9 17.07 4.58 4.64
C ARG A 9 18.01 3.58 3.96
N ILE A 10 18.95 3.02 4.71
CA ILE A 10 19.87 1.99 4.21
C ILE A 10 19.03 0.79 3.73
N GLY A 11 19.28 0.35 2.50
CA GLY A 11 18.57 -0.77 1.86
C GLY A 11 17.38 -0.36 0.98
N ASP A 12 16.89 0.89 1.05
CA ASP A 12 15.87 1.36 0.11
C ASP A 12 16.49 1.55 -1.28
N ILE A 13 15.93 0.87 -2.29
CA ILE A 13 16.21 1.10 -3.71
C ILE A 13 15.34 2.23 -4.26
N ASP A 14 15.70 2.80 -5.41
CA ASP A 14 15.00 3.99 -5.92
C ASP A 14 13.54 3.67 -6.23
N GLN A 15 13.28 2.62 -7.03
CA GLN A 15 11.95 2.23 -7.46
C GLN A 15 11.90 0.75 -7.84
N ILE A 16 10.76 0.09 -7.62
CA ILE A 16 10.51 -1.31 -8.00
C ILE A 16 9.01 -1.60 -8.14
N TRP A 17 8.65 -2.43 -9.11
CA TRP A 17 7.28 -2.92 -9.35
C TRP A 17 7.32 -4.29 -10.03
N ALA A 18 6.21 -5.03 -9.93
CA ALA A 18 6.07 -6.37 -10.49
C ALA A 18 5.52 -6.35 -11.92
N ASP A 19 6.04 -7.23 -12.78
CA ASP A 19 5.32 -7.71 -13.95
C ASP A 19 4.37 -8.86 -13.51
N VAL A 20 3.07 -8.67 -13.73
CA VAL A 20 2.02 -9.56 -13.22
C VAL A 20 1.44 -10.51 -14.28
N HIS A 21 1.91 -10.47 -15.53
CA HIS A 21 1.33 -11.25 -16.64
C HIS A 21 1.29 -12.76 -16.36
N LYS A 22 2.27 -13.30 -15.62
CA LYS A 22 2.29 -14.72 -15.27
C LYS A 22 1.11 -15.12 -14.38
N ALA A 23 0.79 -14.32 -13.37
CA ALA A 23 -0.34 -14.59 -12.48
C ALA A 23 -1.68 -14.45 -13.21
N GLU A 24 -1.78 -13.44 -14.10
CA GLU A 24 -2.97 -13.26 -14.94
C GLU A 24 -3.18 -14.47 -15.86
N LYS A 25 -2.12 -14.95 -16.51
CA LYS A 25 -2.20 -16.08 -17.45
C LYS A 25 -2.45 -17.42 -16.76
N ASP A 26 -1.67 -17.74 -15.74
CA ASP A 26 -1.62 -19.09 -15.18
C ASP A 26 -2.70 -19.31 -14.11
N LEU A 27 -3.12 -18.23 -13.43
CA LEU A 27 -4.06 -18.29 -12.32
C LEU A 27 -5.39 -17.58 -12.62
N ASN A 28 -5.52 -16.91 -13.78
CA ASN A 28 -6.64 -16.04 -14.09
C ASN A 28 -6.91 -15.01 -12.97
N TRP A 29 -5.83 -14.52 -12.34
CA TRP A 29 -5.90 -13.63 -11.18
C TRP A 29 -5.21 -12.29 -11.47
N LYS A 30 -5.85 -11.20 -11.04
CA LYS A 30 -5.33 -9.83 -11.13
C LYS A 30 -5.76 -9.03 -9.91
N ALA A 31 -4.90 -8.11 -9.46
CA ALA A 31 -5.29 -7.12 -8.45
C ALA A 31 -6.25 -6.08 -9.06
N GLU A 32 -7.45 -5.95 -8.47
CA GLU A 32 -8.52 -5.07 -9.00
C GLU A 32 -8.63 -3.73 -8.26
N LEU A 33 -8.03 -3.63 -7.07
CA LEU A 33 -8.13 -2.44 -6.23
C LEU A 33 -7.01 -1.44 -6.52
N ASP A 34 -7.39 -0.17 -6.65
CA ASP A 34 -6.47 0.93 -6.92
C ASP A 34 -5.88 1.55 -5.64
N LEU A 35 -5.00 2.55 -5.82
CA LEU A 35 -4.37 3.27 -4.71
C LEU A 35 -5.38 3.96 -3.79
N LYS A 36 -6.48 4.48 -4.34
CA LYS A 36 -7.50 5.16 -3.54
C LYS A 36 -8.24 4.19 -2.64
N ALA A 37 -8.59 3.01 -3.15
CA ALA A 37 -9.20 1.94 -2.38
C ALA A 37 -8.26 1.47 -1.25
N MET A 38 -6.97 1.28 -1.54
CA MET A 38 -5.96 0.93 -0.54
C MET A 38 -5.83 1.96 0.58
N LEU A 39 -5.72 3.25 0.24
CA LEU A 39 -5.59 4.32 1.24
C LEU A 39 -6.86 4.50 2.08
N THR A 40 -8.03 4.38 1.45
CA THR A 40 -9.32 4.53 2.12
C THR A 40 -9.58 3.40 3.11
N SER A 41 -9.27 2.16 2.74
CA SER A 41 -9.45 0.99 3.61
C SER A 41 -8.50 1.05 4.81
N ALA A 42 -7.23 1.37 4.58
CA ALA A 42 -6.23 1.54 5.64
C ALA A 42 -6.64 2.63 6.64
N TRP A 43 -7.09 3.79 6.16
CA TRP A 43 -7.53 4.87 7.05
C TRP A 43 -8.80 4.53 7.84
N SER A 44 -9.72 3.80 7.23
CA SER A 44 -10.94 3.36 7.90
C SER A 44 -10.63 2.37 9.04
N TRP A 45 -9.67 1.47 8.81
CA TRP A 45 -9.14 0.58 9.83
C TRP A 45 -8.47 1.33 10.98
N GLU A 46 -7.58 2.27 10.68
CA GLU A 46 -6.88 3.08 11.68
C GLU A 46 -7.85 3.86 12.58
N LYS A 47 -8.85 4.51 11.99
CA LYS A 47 -9.92 5.19 12.74
C LYS A 47 -10.68 4.24 13.68
N ARG A 48 -10.89 2.99 13.27
CA ARG A 48 -11.57 1.99 14.09
C ARG A 48 -10.72 1.61 15.30
N ILE A 49 -9.43 1.34 15.11
CA ILE A 49 -8.50 1.01 16.22
C ILE A 49 -8.47 2.16 17.23
N ASN A 50 -8.29 3.39 16.76
CA ASN A 50 -8.17 4.55 17.65
C ASN A 50 -9.44 4.78 18.49
N LYS A 51 -10.63 4.53 17.93
CA LYS A 51 -11.91 4.57 18.66
C LYS A 51 -12.10 3.44 19.68
N GLN A 52 -11.43 2.29 19.52
CA GLN A 52 -11.52 1.17 20.45
C GLN A 52 -10.53 1.30 21.61
N ALA A 53 -9.44 2.04 21.40
CA ALA A 53 -8.44 2.35 22.41
C ALA A 53 -8.86 3.53 23.33
N THR A 54 -10.00 4.18 23.07
CA THR A 54 -10.61 5.24 23.89
C THR A 54 -11.89 4.73 24.53
#